data_AF-A0A2G2MYT3-F1
#
_entry.id   AF-A0A2G2MYT3-F1
#
_cell.length_a   1.000
_cell.length_b   1.000
_cell.length_c   1.000
_cell.angle_alpha   90.00
_cell.angle_beta   90.00
_cell.angle_gamma   90.00
#
_symmetry.space_group_name_H-M   'P 1'
#
loop_
_entity.id
_entity.type
_entity.pdbx_description
1 polymer ?
#
loop_
_entity_poly.entity_id
_entity_poly.type
_entity_poly.pdbx_seq_one_letter_code
_entity_poly.pdbx_strand_id
1 'polypeptide(L)'
;MSFKFTRVKLKELSVRHIVIIGLLVVHTGWIITHLNLVSRGQINPWKLGGYGMYTLPDYKAKLRIYDISSKPKLMVRSNYKTRNFRNANLRYVFRCRKFSEAALMVFFKDNPHLVNTDLKFILRERVFSRRPVGVKRVTYSTVDVRWPKQDKFTYMGEICGEKYLGKVDYKI
;
A
#
# COMPACT_ATOMS: atom_id res chain seq x y z
N MET A 1 4.16 6.53 63.07
CA MET A 1 3.49 7.09 61.87
C MET A 1 2.74 5.96 61.17
N SER A 2 1.41 5.95 61.27
CA SER A 2 0.56 4.90 60.68
C SER A 2 -0.06 5.42 59.38
N PHE A 3 0.36 4.88 58.22
CA PHE A 3 -0.24 5.20 56.93
C PHE A 3 -1.62 4.52 56.83
N LYS A 4 -2.69 5.30 56.99
CA LYS A 4 -4.05 4.87 56.63
C LYS A 4 -4.12 4.78 55.09
N PHE A 5 -3.98 3.58 54.54
CA PHE A 5 -4.37 3.31 53.17
C PHE A 5 -5.88 3.44 53.06
N THR A 6 -6.33 4.59 52.53
CA THR A 6 -7.73 4.82 52.17
C THR A 6 -8.09 3.80 51.09
N ARG A 7 -8.81 2.73 51.47
CA ARG A 7 -9.41 1.79 50.51
C ARG A 7 -10.31 2.60 49.59
N VAL A 8 -9.84 2.84 48.37
CA VAL A 8 -10.67 3.37 47.29
C VAL A 8 -11.77 2.34 47.07
N LYS A 9 -13.00 2.67 47.51
CA LYS A 9 -14.20 1.90 47.18
C LYS A 9 -14.32 1.92 45.66
N LEU A 10 -13.92 0.82 45.00
CA LEU A 10 -14.27 0.52 43.62
C LEU A 10 -15.80 0.47 43.56
N LYS A 11 -16.42 1.61 43.23
CA LYS A 11 -17.83 1.66 42.84
C LYS A 11 -18.01 0.66 41.71
N GLU A 12 -19.06 -0.16 41.78
CA GLU A 12 -19.43 -1.10 40.73
C GLU A 12 -19.47 -0.35 39.38
N LEU A 13 -18.45 -0.60 38.56
CA LEU A 13 -18.37 -0.07 37.20
C LEU A 13 -19.50 -0.72 36.42
N SER A 14 -20.61 0.02 36.25
CA SER A 14 -21.69 -0.42 35.37
C SER A 14 -21.13 -0.77 34.00
N VAL A 15 -21.64 -1.86 33.40
CA VAL A 15 -21.22 -2.38 32.09
C VAL A 15 -21.10 -1.29 31.03
N ARG A 16 -21.98 -0.28 31.06
CA ARG A 16 -21.94 0.88 30.16
C ARG A 16 -20.62 1.67 30.26
N HIS A 17 -20.09 1.88 31.46
CA HIS A 17 -18.83 2.57 31.67
C HIS A 17 -17.65 1.74 31.15
N ILE A 18 -17.66 0.43 31.37
CA ILE A 18 -16.64 -0.47 30.85
C ILE A 18 -16.63 -0.42 29.31
N VAL A 19 -17.80 -0.44 28.67
CA VAL A 19 -17.94 -0.33 27.21
C VAL A 19 -17.43 1.02 26.71
N ILE A 20 -17.80 2.13 27.36
CA ILE A 20 -17.34 3.47 26.95
C ILE A 20 -15.81 3.58 27.09
N ILE A 21 -15.24 3.13 28.21
CA ILE A 21 -13.80 3.13 28.43
C ILE A 21 -13.11 2.25 27.39
N GLY A 22 -13.65 1.05 27.12
CA GLY A 22 -13.13 0.14 26.10
C GLY A 22 -13.12 0.77 24.71
N LEU A 23 -14.23 1.40 24.29
CA LEU A 23 -14.33 2.10 23.02
C LEU A 23 -13.34 3.28 22.94
N LEU A 24 -13.20 4.04 24.03
CA LEU A 24 -12.25 5.15 24.09
C LEU A 24 -10.81 4.64 23.92
N VAL A 25 -10.42 3.58 24.64
CA VAL A 25 -9.09 2.97 24.55
C VAL A 25 -8.82 2.46 23.13
N VAL A 26 -9.76 1.75 22.53
CA VAL A 26 -9.65 1.26 21.14
C VAL A 26 -9.51 2.42 20.16
N HIS A 27 -10.32 3.47 20.32
CA HIS A 27 -10.29 4.64 19.45
C HIS A 27 -8.96 5.41 19.56
N THR A 28 -8.49 5.66 20.77
CA THR A 28 -7.19 6.32 21.01
C THR A 28 -6.04 5.47 20.46
N GLY A 29 -6.07 4.15 20.69
CA GLY A 29 -5.08 3.22 20.12
C GLY A 29 -5.06 3.24 18.60
N TRP A 30 -6.23 3.32 17.96
CA TRP A 30 -6.37 3.47 16.51
C TRP A 30 -5.75 4.79 16.01
N ILE A 31 -6.04 5.93 16.67
CA ILE A 31 -5.47 7.24 16.32
C ILE A 31 -3.94 7.22 16.40
N ILE A 32 -3.39 6.75 17.53
CA ILE A 32 -1.94 6.73 17.75
C ILE A 32 -1.25 5.86 16.70
N THR A 33 -1.79 4.67 16.44
CA THR A 33 -1.25 3.75 15.43
C THR A 33 -1.29 4.39 14.04
N HIS A 34 -2.40 5.03 13.68
CA HIS A 34 -2.55 5.71 12.40
C HIS A 34 -1.53 6.84 12.22
N LEU A 35 -1.39 7.72 13.22
CA LEU A 35 -0.42 8.82 13.19
C LEU A 35 1.02 8.32 13.06
N ASN A 36 1.38 7.23 13.76
CA ASN A 36 2.71 6.63 13.67
C ASN A 36 2.99 6.01 12.28
N LEU A 37 2.00 5.34 11.68
CA LEU A 37 2.15 4.79 10.33
C LEU A 37 2.26 5.89 9.27
N VAL A 38 1.55 7.02 9.45
CA VAL A 38 1.63 8.20 8.57
C VAL A 38 2.98 8.91 8.73
N SER A 39 3.47 9.11 9.96
CA SER A 39 4.74 9.80 10.20
C SER A 39 5.93 9.04 9.61
N ARG A 40 5.87 7.71 9.61
CA ARG A 40 6.83 6.82 8.94
C ARG A 40 6.60 6.70 7.43
N GLY A 41 5.57 7.34 6.89
CA GLY A 41 5.23 7.29 5.46
C GLY A 41 4.76 5.92 4.96
N GLN A 42 4.39 4.99 5.84
CA GLN A 42 4.06 3.61 5.49
C GLN A 42 2.66 3.44 4.91
N ILE A 43 1.72 4.31 5.28
CA ILE A 43 0.34 4.33 4.76
C ILE A 43 0.04 5.64 4.05
N ASN A 44 -0.95 5.61 3.16
CA ASN A 44 -1.51 6.82 2.59
C ASN A 44 -2.39 7.52 3.66
N PRO A 45 -2.03 8.75 4.09
CA PRO A 45 -2.74 9.44 5.16
C PRO A 45 -4.21 9.71 4.87
N TRP A 46 -4.63 9.68 3.60
CA TRP A 46 -5.98 10.09 3.17
C TRP A 46 -6.92 8.93 2.87
N LYS A 47 -6.42 7.68 2.82
CA LYS A 47 -7.25 6.51 2.48
C LYS A 47 -7.95 5.87 3.67
N LEU A 48 -7.62 6.27 4.89
CA LEU A 48 -8.14 5.68 6.13
C LEU A 48 -8.76 6.72 7.09
N GLY A 49 -9.02 7.95 6.63
CA GLY A 49 -9.78 8.98 7.37
C GLY A 49 -10.29 10.11 6.46
N GLY A 50 -11.58 10.48 6.59
CA GLY A 50 -12.22 11.65 5.92
C GLY A 50 -12.27 12.88 6.84
N TYR A 51 -13.09 13.93 6.63
CA TYR A 51 -13.52 14.60 5.40
C TYR A 51 -12.46 15.65 5.06
N GLY A 52 -11.78 15.50 3.94
CA GLY A 52 -11.11 16.61 3.26
C GLY A 52 -9.90 17.28 3.89
N MET A 53 -9.33 16.92 5.06
CA MET A 53 -8.61 17.83 5.99
C MET A 53 -7.40 18.74 5.55
N TYR A 54 -7.23 18.94 4.24
CA TYR A 54 -7.25 20.23 3.53
C TYR A 54 -5.91 20.78 3.06
N THR A 55 -5.81 20.86 1.72
CA THR A 55 -4.89 21.64 0.86
C THR A 55 -3.68 20.95 0.22
N LEU A 56 -3.60 19.61 0.19
CA LEU A 56 -2.53 18.89 -0.52
C LEU A 56 -3.07 17.96 -1.64
N PRO A 57 -2.31 17.74 -2.73
CA PRO A 57 -2.77 17.02 -3.92
C PRO A 57 -3.20 15.58 -3.62
N ASP A 58 -4.28 15.13 -4.25
CA ASP A 58 -4.76 13.74 -4.20
C ASP A 58 -3.60 12.73 -4.41
N TYR A 59 -3.25 11.99 -3.36
CA TYR A 59 -2.18 10.98 -3.31
C TYR A 59 -2.57 9.68 -4.03
N LYS A 60 -3.38 9.77 -5.08
CA LYS A 60 -3.83 8.63 -5.87
C LYS A 60 -2.66 8.01 -6.61
N ALA A 61 -2.26 6.84 -6.10
CA ALA A 61 -1.32 5.96 -6.75
C ALA A 61 -1.75 5.67 -8.20
N LYS A 62 -0.84 5.88 -9.13
CA LYS A 62 -1.01 5.64 -10.56
C LYS A 62 0.00 4.58 -10.97
N LEU A 63 -0.53 3.42 -11.33
CA LEU A 63 0.23 2.35 -11.95
C LEU A 63 0.51 2.72 -13.41
N ARG A 64 1.76 2.55 -13.84
CA ARG A 64 2.19 2.55 -15.23
C ARG A 64 2.86 1.21 -15.49
N ILE A 65 2.57 0.61 -16.63
CA ILE A 65 3.17 -0.66 -17.05
C ILE A 65 3.92 -0.38 -18.33
N TYR A 66 5.16 -0.81 -18.40
CA TYR A 66 6.01 -0.72 -19.57
C TYR A 66 6.30 -2.14 -20.06
N ASP A 67 6.29 -2.33 -21.37
CA ASP A 67 6.93 -3.48 -21.99
C ASP A 67 8.44 -3.19 -22.05
N ILE A 68 9.25 -4.08 -21.49
CA ILE A 68 10.70 -3.96 -21.40
C ILE A 68 11.42 -5.12 -22.12
N SER A 69 10.72 -5.82 -23.01
CA SER A 69 11.26 -6.94 -23.79
C SER A 69 12.35 -6.49 -24.79
N SER A 70 12.27 -5.23 -25.25
CA SER A 70 13.30 -4.60 -26.10
C SER A 70 13.69 -3.23 -25.55
N LYS A 71 12.93 -2.18 -25.92
CA LYS A 71 13.07 -0.82 -25.37
C LYS A 71 11.85 -0.51 -24.49
N PRO A 72 12.03 0.11 -23.31
CA PRO A 72 10.92 0.45 -22.43
C PRO A 72 9.83 1.25 -23.13
N LYS A 73 8.70 0.61 -23.44
CA LYS A 73 7.55 1.23 -24.11
C LYS A 73 6.36 1.27 -23.15
N LEU A 74 5.81 2.46 -22.92
CA LEU A 74 4.63 2.60 -22.07
C LEU A 74 3.44 1.88 -22.71
N MET A 75 2.84 0.94 -21.99
CA MET A 75 1.66 0.23 -22.46
C MET A 75 0.42 1.13 -22.42
N VAL A 76 -0.39 1.06 -23.48
CA VAL A 76 -1.68 1.75 -23.56
C VAL A 76 -2.64 1.10 -22.57
N ARG A 77 -3.35 1.91 -21.79
CA ARG A 77 -4.22 1.44 -20.70
C ARG A 77 -5.37 0.54 -21.17
N SER A 78 -5.81 0.67 -22.42
CA SER A 78 -6.81 -0.22 -23.03
C SER A 78 -6.33 -1.65 -23.18
N ASN A 79 -5.01 -1.88 -23.22
CA ASN A 79 -4.42 -3.18 -23.54
C ASN A 79 -4.27 -4.08 -22.31
N TYR A 80 -4.69 -3.61 -21.13
CA TYR A 80 -4.60 -4.41 -19.90
C TYR A 80 -5.64 -4.02 -18.84
N LYS A 81 -6.07 -5.03 -18.09
CA LYS A 81 -6.97 -4.95 -16.94
C LYS A 81 -6.14 -4.85 -15.66
N THR A 82 -6.53 -3.93 -14.76
CA THR A 82 -5.83 -3.72 -13.48
C THR A 82 -6.75 -3.76 -12.26
N ARG A 83 -8.06 -4.01 -12.45
CA ARG A 83 -9.03 -3.87 -11.36
C ARG A 83 -8.75 -4.87 -10.24
N ASN A 84 -8.61 -6.16 -10.56
CA ASN A 84 -8.37 -7.19 -9.55
C ASN A 84 -6.94 -7.08 -9.01
N PHE A 85 -5.96 -6.81 -9.88
CA PHE A 85 -4.59 -6.51 -9.47
C PHE A 85 -4.50 -5.40 -8.40
N ARG A 86 -5.24 -4.31 -8.60
CA ARG A 86 -5.30 -3.20 -7.64
C ARG A 86 -5.95 -3.63 -6.33
N ASN A 87 -7.03 -4.41 -6.37
CA ASN A 87 -7.70 -4.89 -5.17
C ASN A 87 -6.81 -5.87 -4.38
N ALA A 88 -6.09 -6.76 -5.05
CA ALA A 88 -5.13 -7.68 -4.43
C ALA A 88 -3.99 -6.94 -3.70
N ASN A 89 -3.67 -5.72 -4.15
CA ASN A 89 -2.71 -4.82 -3.49
C ASN A 89 -3.40 -3.81 -2.55
N LEU A 90 -4.60 -4.10 -2.05
CA LEU A 90 -5.39 -3.21 -1.18
C LEU A 90 -5.48 -1.78 -1.72
N ARG A 91 -5.66 -1.64 -3.03
CA ARG A 91 -5.69 -0.37 -3.78
C ARG A 91 -4.49 0.53 -3.48
N TYR A 92 -3.34 -0.04 -3.11
CA TYR A 92 -2.12 0.67 -2.71
C TYR A 92 -2.36 1.63 -1.53
N VAL A 93 -3.06 1.15 -0.49
CA VAL A 93 -3.18 1.88 0.78
C VAL A 93 -1.84 1.92 1.51
N PHE A 94 -1.12 0.80 1.52
CA PHE A 94 0.20 0.66 2.13
C PHE A 94 1.29 0.97 1.09
N ARG A 95 2.07 2.03 1.32
CA ARG A 95 3.07 2.55 0.38
C ARG A 95 4.30 1.66 0.28
N CYS A 96 4.75 1.13 1.42
CA CYS A 96 5.95 0.28 1.51
C CYS A 96 5.65 -1.22 1.50
N ARG A 97 4.49 -1.62 0.96
CA ARG A 97 4.11 -3.04 0.84
C ARG A 97 4.53 -3.58 -0.53
N LYS A 98 5.41 -4.58 -0.53
CA LYS A 98 5.85 -5.30 -1.74
C LYS A 98 4.65 -5.82 -2.52
N PHE A 99 4.74 -5.82 -3.85
CA PHE A 99 3.76 -6.52 -4.68
C PHE A 99 3.82 -8.00 -4.34
N SER A 100 2.70 -8.58 -3.91
CA SER A 100 2.65 -10.01 -3.61
C SER A 100 2.66 -10.83 -4.89
N GLU A 101 3.23 -12.03 -4.80
CA GLU A 101 3.18 -13.04 -5.87
C GLU A 101 1.74 -13.29 -6.32
N ALA A 102 0.83 -13.46 -5.35
CA ALA A 102 -0.60 -13.59 -5.61
C ALA A 102 -1.18 -12.43 -6.41
N ALA A 103 -0.77 -11.19 -6.14
CA ALA A 103 -1.24 -10.06 -6.94
C ALA A 103 -0.68 -10.11 -8.37
N LEU A 104 0.61 -10.38 -8.56
CA LEU A 104 1.20 -10.53 -9.90
C LEU A 104 0.51 -11.65 -10.69
N MET A 105 0.21 -12.79 -10.04
CA MET A 105 -0.58 -13.86 -10.63
C MET A 105 -1.97 -13.40 -11.08
N VAL A 106 -2.68 -12.64 -10.23
CA VAL A 106 -3.98 -12.07 -10.58
C VAL A 106 -3.89 -11.15 -11.81
N PHE A 107 -2.80 -10.38 -11.94
CA PHE A 107 -2.59 -9.55 -13.13
C PHE A 107 -2.46 -10.38 -14.41
N PHE A 108 -1.65 -11.44 -14.41
CA PHE A 108 -1.47 -12.28 -15.60
C PHE A 108 -2.71 -13.13 -15.90
N LYS A 109 -3.45 -13.59 -14.88
CA LYS A 109 -4.76 -14.23 -15.08
C LYS A 109 -5.78 -13.30 -15.74
N ASP A 110 -5.81 -12.03 -15.33
CA ASP A 110 -6.68 -11.03 -15.95
C ASP A 110 -6.23 -10.64 -17.38
N ASN A 111 -4.97 -10.92 -17.75
CA ASN A 111 -4.32 -10.49 -18.98
C ASN A 111 -3.46 -11.60 -19.61
N PRO A 112 -4.07 -12.71 -20.05
CA PRO A 112 -3.33 -13.88 -20.52
C PRO A 112 -2.45 -13.60 -21.76
N HIS A 113 -2.81 -12.62 -22.59
CA HIS A 113 -2.04 -12.18 -23.75
C HIS A 113 -0.71 -11.49 -23.41
N LEU A 114 -0.46 -11.18 -22.12
CA LEU A 114 0.79 -10.59 -21.64
C LEU A 114 1.72 -11.60 -20.97
N VAL A 115 1.32 -12.87 -20.90
CA VAL A 115 2.21 -13.95 -20.50
C VAL A 115 3.39 -14.01 -21.47
N ASN A 116 4.59 -14.29 -20.97
CA ASN A 116 5.85 -14.25 -21.73
C ASN A 116 6.29 -12.87 -22.23
N THR A 117 5.67 -11.80 -21.76
CA THR A 117 6.12 -10.44 -22.02
C THR A 117 6.87 -9.92 -20.81
N ASP A 118 8.09 -9.39 -20.99
CA ASP A 118 8.82 -8.76 -19.90
C ASP A 118 8.18 -7.40 -19.58
N LEU A 119 7.77 -7.21 -18.33
CA LEU A 119 6.98 -6.05 -17.92
C LEU A 119 7.64 -5.29 -16.77
N LYS A 120 7.54 -3.97 -16.80
CA LYS A 120 7.92 -3.08 -15.69
C LYS A 120 6.73 -2.33 -15.15
N PHE A 121 6.37 -2.64 -13.91
CA PHE A 121 5.34 -1.98 -13.13
C PHE A 121 5.98 -0.82 -12.38
N ILE A 122 5.48 0.39 -12.59
CA ILE A 122 5.93 1.60 -11.89
C ILE A 122 4.74 2.21 -11.18
N LEU A 123 4.82 2.31 -9.86
CA LEU A 123 3.81 2.94 -9.05
C LEU A 123 4.26 4.35 -8.66
N ARG A 124 3.48 5.34 -9.09
CA ARG A 124 3.74 6.75 -8.84
C ARG A 124 2.61 7.39 -8.06
N GLU A 125 2.93 8.24 -7.11
CA GLU A 125 1.96 9.07 -6.39
C GLU A 125 2.30 10.54 -6.55
N ARG A 126 1.29 11.40 -6.35
CA ARG A 126 1.52 12.84 -6.23
C ARG A 126 2.03 13.11 -4.83
N VAL A 127 3.08 13.91 -4.73
CA VAL A 127 3.67 14.40 -3.48
C VAL A 127 3.79 15.91 -3.60
N PHE A 128 3.48 16.60 -2.52
CA PHE A 128 3.73 18.03 -2.43
C PHE A 128 5.23 18.28 -2.19
N SER A 129 5.85 19.00 -3.11
CA SER A 129 7.19 19.54 -2.95
C SER A 129 7.08 20.92 -2.31
N ARG A 130 7.93 21.22 -1.32
CA ARG A 130 7.98 22.56 -0.69
C ARG A 130 9.01 23.50 -1.33
N ARG A 131 9.90 22.98 -2.19
CA ARG A 131 10.99 23.74 -2.83
C ARG A 131 11.22 23.27 -4.28
N PRO A 132 10.72 23.99 -5.31
CA PRO A 132 9.66 24.99 -5.22
C PRO A 132 8.34 24.36 -4.72
N VAL A 133 7.43 25.20 -4.24
CA VAL A 133 6.08 24.79 -3.86
C VAL A 133 5.35 24.26 -5.09
N GLY A 134 4.96 22.99 -5.06
CA GLY A 134 4.29 22.39 -6.21
C GLY A 134 3.96 20.92 -6.02
N VAL A 135 3.30 20.34 -7.01
CA VAL A 135 2.89 18.94 -7.00
C VAL A 135 3.77 18.15 -7.97
N LYS A 136 4.59 17.24 -7.44
CA LYS A 136 5.40 16.34 -8.27
C LYS A 136 4.92 14.90 -8.17
N ARG A 137 5.08 14.11 -9.24
CA ARG A 137 4.85 12.66 -9.17
C ARG A 137 6.16 11.96 -8.85
N VAL A 138 6.19 11.23 -7.73
CA VAL A 138 7.35 10.47 -7.29
C VAL A 138 7.06 8.98 -7.47
N THR A 139 8.05 8.25 -7.96
CA THR A 139 8.02 6.78 -7.99
C THR A 139 8.42 6.27 -6.61
N TYR A 140 7.60 5.41 -6.00
CA TYR A 140 7.93 4.80 -4.70
C TYR A 140 8.00 3.27 -4.76
N SER A 141 7.53 2.67 -5.86
CA SER A 141 7.73 1.25 -6.12
C SER A 141 7.93 0.95 -7.59
N THR A 142 8.87 0.08 -7.88
CA THR A 142 9.09 -0.54 -9.19
C THR A 142 9.14 -2.05 -9.06
N VAL A 143 8.61 -2.76 -10.05
CA VAL A 143 8.77 -4.21 -10.21
C VAL A 143 9.01 -4.52 -11.67
N ASP A 144 10.11 -5.19 -11.93
CA ASP A 144 10.48 -5.72 -13.23
C ASP A 144 10.18 -7.22 -13.19
N VAL A 145 9.29 -7.66 -14.07
CA VAL A 145 8.92 -9.06 -14.27
C VAL A 145 9.59 -9.55 -15.54
N ARG A 146 10.31 -10.66 -15.43
CA ARG A 146 11.04 -11.32 -16.51
C ARG A 146 10.52 -12.74 -16.70
N TRP A 147 10.34 -13.16 -17.94
CA TRP A 147 9.88 -14.50 -18.33
C TRP A 147 11.01 -15.31 -18.95
N PRO A 148 11.87 -15.96 -18.14
CA PRO A 148 12.90 -16.83 -18.68
C PRO A 148 12.32 -18.12 -19.29
N LYS A 149 11.12 -18.54 -18.86
CA LYS A 149 10.42 -19.75 -19.33
C LYS A 149 8.92 -19.51 -19.41
N GLN A 150 8.22 -20.30 -20.23
CA GLN A 150 6.77 -20.12 -20.44
C GLN A 150 5.92 -20.33 -19.18
N ASP A 151 6.40 -21.14 -18.25
CA ASP A 151 5.68 -21.58 -17.05
C ASP A 151 6.16 -20.88 -15.76
N LYS A 152 7.17 -20.00 -15.85
CA LYS A 152 7.78 -19.37 -14.67
C LYS A 152 8.21 -17.95 -14.98
N PHE A 153 7.84 -17.02 -14.11
CA PHE A 153 8.40 -15.68 -14.13
C PHE A 153 9.20 -15.40 -12.88
N THR A 154 10.26 -14.63 -13.05
CA THR A 154 11.01 -14.02 -11.96
C THR A 154 10.64 -12.55 -11.88
N TYR A 155 10.62 -12.00 -10.69
CA TYR A 155 10.42 -10.57 -10.52
C TYR A 155 11.44 -9.99 -9.55
N MET A 156 11.85 -8.76 -9.83
CA MET A 156 12.73 -7.99 -8.97
C MET A 156 12.17 -6.58 -8.87
N GLY A 157 12.15 -6.02 -7.67
CA GLY A 157 11.60 -4.71 -7.44
C GLY A 157 12.35 -3.94 -6.38
N GLU A 158 11.99 -2.67 -6.29
CA GLU A 158 12.42 -1.77 -5.23
C GLU A 158 11.16 -1.12 -4.65
N ILE A 159 11.10 -1.01 -3.33
CA ILE A 159 10.03 -0.31 -2.65
C ILE A 159 10.55 0.38 -1.40
N CYS A 160 10.33 1.68 -1.29
CA CYS A 160 10.84 2.49 -0.17
C CYS A 160 12.35 2.28 0.12
N GLY A 161 13.17 2.05 -0.91
CA GLY A 161 14.61 1.78 -0.80
C GLY A 161 15.00 0.32 -0.54
N GLU A 162 14.02 -0.55 -0.27
CA GLU A 162 14.27 -1.98 -0.10
C GLU A 162 14.14 -2.72 -1.44
N LYS A 163 15.21 -3.42 -1.82
CA LYS A 163 15.17 -4.35 -2.96
C LYS A 163 14.52 -5.66 -2.53
N TYR A 164 13.80 -6.27 -3.45
CA TYR A 164 13.23 -7.60 -3.26
C TYR A 164 13.17 -8.35 -4.57
N LEU A 165 13.22 -9.68 -4.46
CA LEU A 165 13.15 -10.59 -5.58
C LEU A 165 12.22 -11.75 -5.23
N GLY A 166 11.69 -12.40 -6.25
CA GLY A 166 10.92 -13.62 -6.10
C GLY A 166 10.76 -14.34 -7.43
N LYS A 167 10.18 -15.53 -7.35
CA LYS A 167 9.95 -16.40 -8.50
C LYS A 167 8.60 -17.08 -8.31
N VAL A 168 7.81 -17.11 -9.37
CA VAL A 168 6.47 -17.66 -9.34
C VAL A 168 6.31 -18.68 -10.46
N ASP A 169 5.79 -19.85 -10.11
CA ASP A 169 5.38 -20.86 -11.06
C ASP A 169 3.98 -20.52 -11.57
N TYR A 170 3.89 -20.15 -12.86
CA TYR A 170 2.66 -19.83 -13.57
C TYR A 170 2.16 -21.09 -14.29
N LYS A 171 1.39 -21.92 -13.58
CA LYS A 171 0.66 -23.03 -14.20
C LYS A 171 -0.65 -22.48 -14.77
N ILE A 172 -0.83 -22.61 -16.08
CA ILE A 172 -2.07 -22.27 -16.81
C ILE A 172 -3.19 -23.19 -16.35
#